data_AF-A0A947UCC9-F1
#
_entry.id   AF-A0A947UCC9-F1
#
_cell.length_a   1.000
_cell.length_b   1.000
_cell.length_c   1.000
_cell.angle_alpha   90.00
_cell.angle_beta   90.00
_cell.angle_gamma   90.00
#
_symmetry.space_group_name_H-M   'P 1'
#
loop_
_entity.id
_entity.type
_entity.pdbx_description
1 polymer ?
#
loop_
_entity_poly.entity_id
_entity_poly.type
_entity_poly.pdbx_seq_one_letter_code
_entity_poly.pdbx_strand_id
1 'polypeptide(L)' 'MNLNQCPEFVDHNTAFAAVFPKVASETGSALVPFVLEGVGGVPSLMQNDGIHPTAEAQSKLLENVWLTLKPLL' A
#
# COMPACT_ATOMS: atom_id res chain seq x y z
N MET A 1 -20.43 6.37 25.54
CA MET A 1 -20.20 5.03 25.01
C MET A 1 -18.91 5.07 24.20
N ASN A 2 -17.94 4.22 24.52
CA ASN A 2 -16.63 4.21 23.87
C ASN A 2 -16.71 3.27 22.65
N LEU A 3 -16.59 3.84 21.44
CA LEU A 3 -16.78 3.11 20.18
C LEU A 3 -15.72 2.01 19.95
N ASN A 4 -14.65 2.00 20.74
CA ASN A 4 -13.55 1.03 20.65
C ASN A 4 -13.84 -0.31 21.34
N GLN A 5 -15.07 -0.56 21.80
CA GLN A 5 -15.47 -1.79 22.50
C GLN A 5 -16.52 -2.63 21.74
N CYS A 6 -16.84 -2.29 20.49
CA CYS A 6 -17.71 -3.10 19.63
C CYS A 6 -16.87 -3.89 18.61
N PRO A 7 -16.82 -5.24 18.68
CA PRO A 7 -16.03 -6.07 17.77
C PRO A 7 -16.49 -6.05 16.29
N GLU A 8 -17.62 -5.40 15.98
CA GLU A 8 -18.21 -5.35 14.63
C GLU A 8 -17.77 -4.17 13.76
N PHE A 9 -17.01 -3.20 14.29
CA PHE A 9 -16.55 -2.04 13.52
C PHE A 9 -15.05 -2.13 13.24
N VAL A 10 -14.70 -2.96 12.24
CA VAL A 10 -13.37 -2.87 11.61
C VAL A 10 -13.35 -1.63 10.72
N ASP A 11 -12.35 -0.77 10.91
CA ASP A 11 -12.10 0.39 10.04
C ASP A 11 -12.00 -0.06 8.57
N HIS A 12 -12.63 0.69 7.66
CA HIS A 12 -12.71 0.32 6.24
C HIS A 12 -11.32 0.16 5.61
N ASN A 13 -10.38 1.06 5.91
CA ASN A 13 -9.04 0.99 5.36
C ASN A 13 -8.28 -0.23 5.88
N THR A 14 -8.47 -0.57 7.16
CA THR A 14 -7.92 -1.78 7.78
C THR A 14 -8.48 -3.04 7.12
N ALA A 15 -9.81 -3.11 6.94
CA ALA A 15 -10.47 -4.23 6.28
C ALA A 15 -10.01 -4.38 4.82
N PHE A 16 -9.91 -3.26 4.09
CA PHE A 16 -9.45 -3.22 2.70
C PHE A 16 -8.00 -3.68 2.57
N ALA A 17 -7.09 -3.14 3.40
CA ALA A 17 -5.68 -3.50 3.36
C ALA A 17 -5.44 -4.99 3.67
N ALA A 18 -6.26 -5.58 4.54
CA ALA A 18 -6.17 -7.00 4.90
C ALA A 18 -6.50 -7.97 3.75
N VAL A 19 -7.20 -7.52 2.70
CA VAL A 19 -7.55 -8.38 1.54
C VAL A 19 -6.31 -8.84 0.77
N PHE A 20 -5.34 -7.96 0.56
CA PHE A 20 -4.16 -8.25 -0.25
C PHE A 20 -3.27 -9.37 0.30
N PRO A 21 -2.82 -9.35 1.58
CA PRO A 21 -2.04 -10.45 2.14
C PRO A 21 -2.83 -11.75 2.23
N LYS A 22 -4.15 -11.67 2.48
CA LYS A 22 -5.03 -12.85 2.48
C LYS A 22 -5.02 -13.54 1.10
N VAL A 23 -5.29 -12.79 0.04
CA VAL A 23 -5.31 -13.32 -1.34
C VAL A 23 -3.94 -13.86 -1.73
N ALA A 24 -2.85 -13.13 -1.45
CA ALA A 24 -1.50 -13.58 -1.77
C ALA A 24 -1.15 -14.93 -1.11
N SER A 25 -1.55 -15.11 0.15
CA SER A 25 -1.40 -16.39 0.85
C SER A 25 -2.25 -17.51 0.26
N GLU A 26 -3.48 -17.22 -0.19
CA GLU A 26 -4.40 -18.22 -0.76
C GLU A 26 -3.98 -18.67 -2.16
N THR A 27 -3.35 -17.79 -2.95
CA THR A 27 -2.95 -18.07 -4.33
C THR A 27 -1.47 -18.44 -4.48
N GLY A 28 -0.66 -18.24 -3.44
CA GLY A 28 0.80 -18.35 -3.52
C GLY A 28 1.44 -17.22 -4.33
N SER A 29 0.75 -16.09 -4.51
CA SER A 29 1.30 -14.93 -5.21
C SER A 29 2.30 -14.17 -4.33
N ALA A 30 3.36 -13.64 -4.94
CA ALA A 30 4.24 -12.69 -4.25
C ALA A 30 3.49 -11.38 -3.95
N LEU A 31 3.82 -10.74 -2.82
CA LEU A 31 3.16 -9.53 -2.35
C LEU A 31 4.16 -8.38 -2.16
N VAL A 32 3.86 -7.24 -2.79
CA VAL A 32 4.47 -5.95 -2.43
C VAL A 32 3.63 -5.34 -1.31
N PRO A 33 4.15 -5.14 -0.08
CA PRO A 33 3.33 -4.72 1.06
C PRO A 33 2.63 -3.37 0.86
N PHE A 34 3.34 -2.39 0.30
CA PHE A 34 2.78 -1.09 -0.03
C PHE A 34 3.63 -0.38 -1.09
N VAL A 35 3.03 -0.09 -2.26
CA VAL A 35 3.76 0.50 -3.41
C VAL A 35 4.12 1.96 -3.16
N LEU A 36 3.28 2.71 -2.44
CA LEU A 36 3.45 4.15 -2.18
C LEU A 36 4.28 4.46 -0.93
N GLU A 37 5.01 3.48 -0.37
CA GLU A 37 5.83 3.67 0.82
C GLU A 37 6.82 4.83 0.63
N GLY A 38 6.77 5.80 1.55
CA GLY A 38 7.57 7.03 1.48
C GLY A 38 7.27 7.97 0.30
N VAL A 39 6.16 7.77 -0.42
CA VAL A 39 5.67 8.63 -1.52
C VAL A 39 4.29 9.22 -1.20
N GLY A 40 3.34 8.37 -0.83
CA GLY A 40 1.97 8.78 -0.57
C GLY A 40 1.88 9.85 0.51
N GLY A 41 1.23 10.98 0.20
CA GLY A 41 1.06 12.09 1.12
C GLY A 41 2.29 12.98 1.31
N VAL A 42 3.40 12.74 0.61
CA VAL A 42 4.58 13.63 0.60
C VAL A 42 4.37 14.73 -0.45
N PRO A 43 4.12 16.00 -0.07
CA PRO A 43 3.66 17.02 -1.03
C PRO A 43 4.60 17.25 -2.23
N SER A 44 5.91 17.12 -2.04
CA SER A 44 6.90 17.28 -3.11
C SER A 44 6.95 16.11 -4.10
N LEU A 45 6.29 15.00 -3.78
CA LEU A 45 6.23 13.78 -4.59
C LEU A 45 4.83 13.50 -5.13
N MET A 46 3.86 14.39 -4.87
CA MET A 46 2.49 14.30 -5.36
C MET A 46 2.21 15.40 -6.38
N GLN A 47 1.35 15.11 -7.36
CA GLN A 47 0.80 16.07 -8.30
C GLN A 47 -0.12 17.06 -7.56
N ASN A 48 -0.56 18.12 -8.26
CA ASN A 48 -1.40 19.18 -7.68
C ASN A 48 -2.72 18.67 -7.10
N ASP A 49 -3.18 17.47 -7.46
CA ASP A 49 -4.37 16.84 -6.90
C ASP A 49 -4.16 16.15 -5.55
N GLY A 50 -2.90 15.96 -5.12
CA GLY A 50 -2.56 15.29 -3.87
C GLY A 50 -2.81 13.78 -3.85
N ILE A 51 -3.19 13.16 -4.98
CA ILE A 51 -3.55 11.74 -5.08
C ILE A 51 -2.55 10.98 -5.97
N HIS A 52 -2.03 11.60 -7.02
CA HIS A 52 -1.12 10.93 -7.95
C HIS A 52 0.35 11.29 -7.69
N PRO A 53 1.28 10.31 -7.69
CA PRO A 53 2.70 10.62 -7.63
C PRO A 53 3.21 11.40 -8.86
N THR A 54 4.25 12.20 -8.68
CA THR A 54 4.93 12.91 -9.78
C THR A 54 5.87 11.99 -10.56
N ALA A 55 6.49 12.52 -11.62
CA ALA A 55 7.52 11.80 -12.38
C ALA A 55 8.78 11.53 -11.53
N GLU A 56 9.13 12.44 -10.64
CA GLU A 56 10.29 12.34 -9.73
C GLU A 56 10.10 11.22 -8.70
N ALA A 57 8.85 10.88 -8.35
CA ALA A 57 8.54 9.81 -7.41
C ALA A 57 8.72 8.40 -7.99
N GLN A 58 8.78 8.26 -9.32
CA GLN A 58 8.70 6.95 -9.98
C GLN A 58 9.87 6.01 -9.66
N SER A 59 11.08 6.54 -9.49
CA SER A 59 12.24 5.72 -9.09
C SER A 59 12.04 5.08 -7.71
N LYS A 60 11.44 5.82 -6.77
CA LYS A 60 11.13 5.32 -5.43
C LYS A 60 10.03 4.27 -5.46
N LEU A 61 9.02 4.45 -6.30
CA LEU A 61 7.98 3.42 -6.53
C LEU A 61 8.59 2.13 -7.10
N LEU A 62 9.53 2.26 -8.05
CA LEU A 62 10.27 1.12 -8.57
C LEU A 62 11.05 0.41 -7.45
N GLU A 63 11.79 1.14 -6.61
CA GLU A 63 12.53 0.56 -5.48
C GLU A 63 11.61 -0.26 -4.57
N ASN A 64 10.43 0.26 -4.23
CA ASN A 64 9.44 -0.42 -3.38
C ASN A 64 8.97 -1.76 -3.98
N VAL A 65 8.79 -1.82 -5.31
CA VAL A 65 8.37 -3.04 -6.01
C VAL A 65 9.55 -4.00 -6.25
N TRP A 66 10.72 -3.45 -6.56
CA TRP A 66 11.89 -4.19 -7.02
C TRP A 66 12.43 -5.16 -5.96
N LEU A 67 12.32 -4.79 -4.67
CA LEU A 67 12.69 -5.65 -3.55
C LEU A 67 11.96 -7.00 -3.58
N THR A 68 10.69 -7.00 -3.97
CA THR A 68 9.86 -8.21 -4.09
C THR A 68 9.98 -8.86 -5.48
N LEU A 69 10.04 -8.06 -6.55
CA LEU A 69 10.00 -8.57 -7.92
C LEU A 69 11.31 -9.22 -8.35
N LYS A 70 12.46 -8.60 -8.03
CA LYS A 70 13.77 -9.05 -8.52
C LYS A 70 14.10 -10.52 -8.19
N PRO A 71 13.82 -11.05 -6.98
CA PRO A 71 14.08 -12.46 -6.66
C PRO A 71 13.22 -13.48 -7.43
N LEU A 72 12.20 -13.03 -8.17
CA LEU A 72 11.26 -13.90 -8.90
C LEU A 72 11.61 -14.06 -10.39
N LEU A 73 12.62 -13.33 -10.87
CA LEU A 73 13.11 -13.34 -12.25
C LEU A 73 14.32 -14.27 -12.41
#